data_AF-A0A2D9F5W9-F1
#
_entry.id   AF-A0A2D9F5W9-F1
#
_cell.length_a   1.000
_cell.length_b   1.000
_cell.length_c   1.000
_cell.angle_alpha   90.00
_cell.angle_beta   90.00
_cell.angle_gamma   90.00
#
_symmetry.space_group_name_H-M   'P 1'
#
loop_
_entity.id
_entity.type
_entity.pdbx_description
1 polymer ?
#
loop_
_entity_poly.entity_id
_entity_poly.type
_entity_poly.pdbx_seq_one_letter_code
_entity_poly.pdbx_strand_id
1 'polypeptide(L)' 'EIVNYMELIGESMGLSRPDLFKRMKLMQDADAIMAEAADLIETHGLDPEEVRDVILSDIFGERKLPTDRALHPAE' A
#
# COMPACT_ATOMS: atom_id res chain seq x y z
N GLU A 1 14.56 7.70 -2.34
CA GLU A 1 13.39 7.09 -1.70
C GLU A 1 12.25 8.11 -1.69
N ILE A 2 11.02 7.70 -2.04
CA ILE A 2 9.83 8.56 -1.93
C ILE A 2 9.28 8.31 -0.52
N VAL A 3 9.39 9.30 0.38
CA VAL A 3 8.92 9.21 1.77
C VAL A 3 7.57 9.94 1.87
N ASN A 4 6.60 9.33 2.56
CA ASN A 4 5.31 9.98 2.80
C ASN A 4 5.54 11.18 3.74
N TYR A 5 4.97 12.34 3.44
CA TYR A 5 5.11 13.54 4.27
C TYR A 5 4.66 13.29 5.73
N MET A 6 3.68 12.41 5.94
CA MET A 6 3.23 12.02 7.28
C MET A 6 4.25 11.16 8.03
N GLU A 7 5.08 10.36 7.33
CA GLU A 7 6.19 9.62 7.95
C GLU A 7 7.24 10.60 8.49
N LEU A 8 7.59 11.63 7.71
CA LEU A 8 8.53 12.69 8.11
C LEU A 8 8.03 13.48 9.34
N ILE A 9 6.75 13.85 9.36
CA ILE A 9 6.16 14.51 10.53
C ILE A 9 6.21 13.58 11.73
N GLY A 10 5.78 12.32 11.58
CA GLY A 10 5.82 11.32 12.64
C GLY A 10 7.22 11.16 13.22
N GLU A 11 8.23 10.99 12.37
CA GLU A 11 9.63 10.85 12.79
C GLU A 11 10.11 12.08 13.59
N SER A 12 9.77 13.29 13.13
CA SER A 12 10.10 14.53 13.86
C SER A 12 9.43 14.64 15.25
N MET A 13 8.31 13.92 15.45
CA MET A 13 7.59 13.81 16.71
C MET A 13 8.01 12.58 17.54
N GLY A 14 8.99 11.79 17.07
CA GLY A 14 9.42 10.54 17.71
C GLY A 14 8.47 9.35 17.49
N LEU A 15 7.55 9.45 16.53
CA LEU A 15 6.59 8.40 16.16
C LEU A 15 7.08 7.68 14.91
N SER A 16 7.34 6.37 15.02
CA SER A 16 7.64 5.52 13.87
C SER A 16 6.53 4.49 13.69
N ARG A 17 5.85 4.54 12.55
CA ARG A 17 4.85 3.54 12.15
C ARG A 17 5.06 3.18 10.69
N PRO A 18 5.14 1.87 10.35
CA PRO A 18 5.29 1.45 8.96
C PRO A 18 4.05 1.82 8.14
N ASP A 19 4.25 2.46 7.00
CA ASP A 19 3.20 2.73 6.01
C ASP A 19 2.87 1.43 5.25
N LEU A 20 1.89 0.71 5.78
CA LEU A 20 1.43 -0.56 5.21
C LEU A 20 0.83 -0.38 3.81
N PHE A 21 0.19 0.75 3.54
CA PHE A 21 -0.41 1.05 2.25
C PHE A 21 0.67 1.20 1.16
N LYS A 22 1.72 1.97 1.45
CA LYS A 22 2.89 2.10 0.56
C LYS A 22 3.57 0.75 0.35
N ARG A 23 3.71 -0.07 1.40
CA ARG A 23 4.29 -1.42 1.28
C ARG A 23 3.47 -2.33 0.37
N MET A 24 2.15 -2.40 0.57
CA MET A 24 1.23 -3.18 -0.27
C MET A 24 1.28 -2.71 -1.73
N LYS A 25 1.24 -1.39 -1.96
CA LYS A 25 1.31 -0.81 -3.30
C LYS A 25 2.62 -1.07 -4.03
N LEU A 26 3.73 -1.19 -3.29
CA LEU A 26 5.04 -1.56 -3.83
C LEU A 26 5.17 -3.06 -4.12
N MET A 27 4.45 -3.92 -3.38
CA MET A 27 4.46 -5.36 -3.58
C MET A 27 3.91 -5.76 -4.96
N GLN A 28 2.90 -5.03 -5.47
CA GLN A 28 2.24 -5.26 -6.76
C GLN A 28 1.70 -6.68 -6.96
N ASP A 29 1.47 -7.40 -5.88
CA ASP A 29 1.03 -8.78 -5.88
C ASP A 29 -0.19 -8.88 -4.95
N ALA A 30 -1.37 -9.01 -5.56
CA ALA A 30 -2.63 -9.10 -4.82
C ALA A 30 -2.68 -10.36 -3.94
N ASP A 31 -2.16 -11.48 -4.43
CA ASP A 31 -2.24 -12.76 -3.74
C ASP A 31 -1.28 -12.78 -2.54
N ALA A 32 -0.11 -12.15 -2.65
CA ALA A 32 0.79 -11.95 -1.52
C ALA A 32 0.21 -11.02 -0.44
N ILE A 33 -0.50 -9.95 -0.83
CA ILE A 33 -1.20 -9.06 0.12
C ILE A 33 -2.33 -9.82 0.82
N MET A 34 -3.10 -10.63 0.09
CA MET A 34 -4.15 -11.47 0.64
C MET A 34 -3.60 -12.48 1.67
N ALA A 35 -2.45 -13.09 1.38
CA ALA A 35 -1.78 -13.99 2.31
C ALA A 35 -1.30 -13.27 3.58
N GLU A 36 -0.77 -12.05 3.46
CA GLU A 36 -0.34 -11.25 4.62
C GLU A 36 -1.54 -10.75 5.45
N ALA A 37 -2.68 -10.50 4.82
CA ALA A 37 -3.90 -10.04 5.46
C ALA A 37 -4.81 -11.17 5.97
N ALA A 38 -4.47 -12.45 5.75
CA ALA A 38 -5.33 -13.60 6.05
C ALA A 38 -5.87 -13.61 7.48
N ASP A 39 -4.99 -13.40 8.47
CA ASP A 39 -5.38 -13.35 9.89
C ASP A 39 -6.38 -12.21 10.18
N LEU A 40 -6.22 -11.06 9.52
CA LEU A 40 -7.12 -9.91 9.67
C LEU A 40 -8.47 -10.16 8.99
N ILE A 41 -8.46 -10.78 7.81
CA ILE A 41 -9.67 -11.18 7.08
C ILE A 41 -10.50 -12.14 7.93
N GLU A 42 -9.86 -13.16 8.50
CA GLU A 42 -10.53 -14.13 9.39
C GLU A 42 -11.03 -13.47 10.68
N THR A 43 -10.19 -12.66 11.34
CA THR A 43 -10.54 -11.98 12.60
C THR A 43 -11.77 -11.07 12.46
N HIS A 44 -11.93 -10.43 11.30
CA HIS A 44 -13.02 -9.50 11.05
C HIS A 44 -14.17 -10.10 10.22
N GLY A 45 -14.07 -11.38 9.82
CA GLY A 45 -15.09 -12.05 9.02
C GLY A 45 -15.32 -11.40 7.65
N LEU A 46 -14.26 -10.89 7.03
CA LEU A 46 -14.33 -10.24 5.72
C LEU A 46 -14.45 -11.29 4.61
N ASP A 47 -15.13 -10.94 3.52
CA ASP A 47 -15.17 -11.78 2.32
C ASP A 47 -13.82 -11.67 1.58
N PRO A 48 -13.08 -12.78 1.40
CA PRO A 48 -11.80 -12.77 0.70
C PRO A 48 -11.90 -12.24 -0.74
N GLU A 49 -13.00 -12.51 -1.44
CA GLU A 49 -13.17 -12.04 -2.83
C GLU A 49 -13.37 -10.52 -2.86
N GLU A 50 -14.18 -9.98 -1.95
CA GLU A 50 -14.37 -8.54 -1.82
C GLU A 50 -13.06 -7.81 -1.45
N VAL A 51 -12.30 -8.37 -0.52
CA VAL A 51 -11.00 -7.81 -0.13
C VAL A 51 -10.03 -7.80 -1.31
N ARG A 52 -10.02 -8.86 -2.12
CA ARG A 52 -9.19 -8.95 -3.31
C ARG A 52 -9.58 -7.90 -4.35
N ASP A 53 -10.87 -7.71 -4.59
CA ASP A 53 -11.37 -6.69 -5.52
C ASP A 53 -10.97 -5.28 -5.08
N VAL A 54 -11.09 -4.98 -3.79
CA VAL A 54 -10.66 -3.69 -3.20
C VAL A 54 -9.15 -3.48 -3.35
N ILE A 55 -8.33 -4.52 -3.16
CA ILE A 55 -6.87 -4.42 -3.38
C ILE A 55 -6.60 -4.04 -4.85
N LEU A 56 -7.26 -4.68 -5.80
CA LEU A 56 -7.08 -4.40 -7.22
C LEU A 56 -7.55 -2.99 -7.60
N SER A 57 -8.70 -2.54 -7.10
CA SER A 57 -9.25 -1.22 -7.43
C SER A 57 -8.52 -0.07 -6.73
N ASP A 58 -8.32 -0.18 -5.41
CA ASP A 58 -7.98 0.98 -4.58
C ASP A 58 -6.47 1.05 -4.32
N ILE A 59 -5.83 -0.10 -4.10
CA ILE A 59 -4.37 -0.12 -3.89
C ILE A 59 -3.64 0.05 -5.23
N PHE A 60 -4.09 -0.64 -6.28
CA PHE A 60 -3.43 -0.62 -7.59
C PHE A 60 -4.07 0.31 -8.63
N GLY A 61 -5.39 0.46 -8.65
CA GLY A 61 -6.10 1.18 -9.72
C GLY A 61 -5.78 2.68 -9.81
N GLU A 62 -5.42 3.33 -8.71
CA GLU A 62 -5.11 4.77 -8.71
C GLU A 62 -3.64 5.13 -9.00
N ARG A 63 -2.81 4.21 -9.49
CA ARG A 63 -1.40 4.52 -9.73
C ARG A 63 -1.22 5.42 -10.97
N LYS A 64 -1.27 6.73 -10.75
CA LYS A 64 -1.09 7.78 -11.78
C LYS A 64 0.36 8.03 -12.19
N LEU A 65 1.35 7.60 -11.40
CA LEU A 65 2.75 7.88 -11.61
C LEU A 65 3.60 6.59 -11.54
N PRO A 66 4.64 6.46 -12.39
CA PRO A 66 5.57 5.34 -12.32
C PRO A 66 6.33 5.31 -11.00
N THR A 67 6.60 4.11 -10.49
CA THR A 67 7.43 3.93 -9.28
C THR A 67 8.88 4.36 -9.50
N ASP A 68 9.38 4.23 -10.73
CA ASP A 68 10.70 4.70 -11.11
C ASP A 68 10.65 6.21 -11.44
N ARG A 69 11.48 6.97 -10.71
CA ARG A 69 11.65 8.41 -10.93
C ARG A 69 12.14 8.72 -12.35
N ALA A 70 12.92 7.85 -12.98
CA ALA A 70 13.39 8.05 -14.35
C ALA A 70 12.25 7.99 -15.39
N LEU A 71 11.12 7.37 -15.04
CA LEU A 71 9.94 7.24 -15.90
C LEU A 71 8.91 8.35 -15.67
N HIS A 72 9.14 9.24 -14.68
CA HIS A 72 8.29 10.41 -14.52
C HIS A 72 8.38 11.30 -15.77
N PRO A 73 7.25 11.80 -16.29
CA PRO A 73 7.27 12.78 -17.37
C PRO A 73 8.10 13.98 -16.91
N ALA A 74 9.11 14.33 -17.71
CA ALA A 74 9.94 15.51 -17.46
C ALA A 74 9.06 16.75 -17.51
N GLU A 75 9.17 17.61 -16.50
CA GLU A 75 8.61 18.97 -16.52
C GLU A 75 9.24 19.80 -17.65
#